data_AF-A0A7C7J1K1-F1
#
_entry.id   AF-A0A7C7J1K1-F1
#
_cell.length_a   1.000
_cell.length_b   1.000
_cell.length_c   1.000
_cell.angle_alpha   90.00
_cell.angle_beta   90.00
_cell.angle_gamma   90.00
#
_symmetry.space_group_name_H-M   'P 1'
#
loop_
_entity.id
_entity.type
_entity.pdbx_description
1 polymer ?
#
loop_
_entity_poly.entity_id
_entity_poly.type
_entity_poly.pdbx_seq_one_letter_code
_entity_poly.pdbx_strand_id
1 'polypeptide(L)'
;MGIGSTVQTGYKYAVQNGYDIAVQCDADGQHPVHQLSIIVQGVIDGKGDMVIGSRYVADTDYVPSFFRRVGKSLLSRIVDSVVGDGVTDTTSGF
;
A
#
# COMPACT_ATOMS: atom_id res chain seq x y z
N MET A 1 -8.44 15.07 14.04
CA MET A 1 -7.66 15.19 12.78
C MET A 1 -8.12 14.10 11.83
N GLY A 2 -8.21 14.39 10.52
CA GLY A 2 -8.52 13.36 9.53
C GLY A 2 -7.30 12.49 9.20
N ILE A 3 -7.52 11.35 8.53
CA ILE A 3 -6.46 10.39 8.19
C ILE A 3 -5.27 11.04 7.47
N GLY A 4 -5.53 11.93 6.50
CA GLY A 4 -4.46 12.62 5.76
C GLY A 4 -3.56 13.48 6.64
N SER A 5 -4.11 14.14 7.66
CA SER A 5 -3.32 14.96 8.60
C SER A 5 -2.45 14.08 9.50
N THR A 6 -2.96 12.93 9.93
CA THR A 6 -2.21 11.98 10.77
C THR A 6 -1.04 11.37 9.99
N VAL A 7 -1.31 10.89 8.77
CA VAL A 7 -0.30 10.31 7.88
C VAL A 7 0.78 11.33 7.54
N GLN A 8 0.40 12.58 7.20
CA GLN A 8 1.36 13.64 6.94
C GLN A 8 2.24 13.94 8.16
N THR A 9 1.66 13.90 9.36
CA THR A 9 2.41 14.14 10.61
C THR A 9 3.46 13.05 10.81
N GLY A 10 3.11 11.78 10.57
CA GLY A 10 4.06 10.67 10.61
C GLY A 10 5.23 10.85 9.65
N TYR A 11 4.96 11.23 8.40
CA TYR A 11 6.03 11.49 7.42
C TYR A 11 6.92 12.67 7.81
N LYS A 12 6.35 13.77 8.30
CA LYS A 12 7.14 14.92 8.79
C LYS A 12 8.03 14.53 9.96
N TYR A 13 7.52 13.73 10.89
CA TYR A 13 8.31 13.20 12.00
C TYR A 13 9.46 12.33 11.50
N ALA A 14 9.20 11.45 10.53
CA ALA A 14 10.23 10.59 9.95
C ALA A 14 11.39 11.41 9.35
N VAL A 15 11.05 12.43 8.56
CA VAL A 15 12.02 13.35 7.95
C VAL A 15 12.80 14.14 9.01
N GLN A 16 12.12 14.67 10.03
CA GLN A 16 12.75 15.47 11.08
C GLN A 16 13.77 14.68 11.91
N ASN A 17 13.61 13.37 12.02
CA ASN A 17 14.49 12.50 12.79
C ASN A 17 15.50 11.73 11.91
N GLY A 18 15.51 11.97 10.59
CA GLY A 18 16.46 11.35 9.68
C GLY A 18 16.26 9.84 9.50
N TYR A 19 15.02 9.35 9.55
CA TYR A 19 14.72 7.96 9.22
C TYR A 19 14.81 7.72 7.71
N ASP A 20 15.44 6.62 7.31
CA ASP A 20 15.59 6.23 5.90
C ASP A 20 14.30 5.66 5.30
N ILE A 21 13.48 4.99 6.11
CA ILE A 21 12.26 4.29 5.67
C ILE A 21 11.12 4.59 6.65
N ALA A 22 9.96 4.98 6.12
CA ALA A 22 8.72 5.14 6.86
C ALA A 22 7.68 4.13 6.35
N VAL A 23 6.94 3.51 7.27
CA VAL A 23 5.92 2.51 6.95
C VAL A 23 4.58 2.95 7.52
N GLN A 24 3.56 3.01 6.67
CA GLN A 24 2.18 3.23 7.08
C GLN A 24 1.49 1.87 7.27
N CYS A 25 0.79 1.70 8.40
CA CYS A 25 0.02 0.49 8.70
C CYS A 25 -1.24 0.88 9.48
N ASP A 26 -2.37 0.29 9.12
CA ASP A 26 -3.63 0.49 9.85
C ASP A 26 -3.60 -0.25 11.20
N ALA A 27 -4.22 0.35 12.21
CA ALA A 27 -4.21 -0.14 13.59
C ALA A 27 -5.36 -1.10 13.92
N ASP A 28 -6.09 -1.59 12.91
CA ASP A 28 -7.24 -2.48 13.08
C ASP A 28 -6.86 -3.97 13.25
N GLY A 29 -5.55 -4.26 13.25
CA GLY A 29 -5.00 -5.60 13.42
C GLY A 29 -5.18 -6.50 12.21
N GLN A 30 -5.69 -5.99 11.09
CA GLN A 30 -5.83 -6.78 9.87
C GLN A 30 -4.47 -7.09 9.25
N HIS A 31 -3.41 -6.35 9.58
CA HIS A 31 -2.08 -6.39 8.99
C HIS A 31 -1.08 -7.12 9.89
N PRO A 32 -0.63 -8.34 9.51
CA PRO A 32 0.33 -9.05 10.33
C PRO A 32 1.68 -8.35 10.29
N VAL A 33 2.19 -7.94 11.46
CA VAL A 33 3.47 -7.19 11.60
C VAL A 33 4.63 -7.90 10.90
N HIS A 34 4.64 -9.24 10.90
CA HIS A 34 5.69 -10.03 10.26
C HIS A 34 5.77 -9.80 8.73
N GLN A 35 4.67 -9.43 8.09
CA GLN A 35 4.64 -9.18 6.65
C GLN A 35 5.16 -7.78 6.27
N LEU A 36 5.27 -6.84 7.22
CA LEU A 36 5.86 -5.52 6.95
C LEU A 36 7.31 -5.64 6.48
N SER A 37 8.03 -6.66 6.95
CA SER A 37 9.41 -6.93 6.53
C SER A 37 9.53 -7.16 5.02
N ILE A 38 8.54 -7.81 4.39
CA ILE A 38 8.52 -8.07 2.94
C ILE A 38 8.41 -6.75 2.16
N ILE A 39 7.59 -5.81 2.63
CA ILE A 39 7.41 -4.50 2.01
C ILE A 39 8.69 -3.67 2.16
N VAL A 40 9.22 -3.60 3.38
CA VAL A 40 10.46 -2.86 3.67
C VAL A 40 11.62 -3.41 2.84
N GLN A 41 11.71 -4.74 2.68
CA GLN A 41 12.75 -5.36 1.87
C GLN A 41 12.71 -4.92 0.40
N GLY A 42 11.52 -4.66 -0.15
CA GLY A 42 11.40 -4.12 -1.51
C GLY A 42 12.07 -2.75 -1.68
N VAL A 43 11.99 -1.89 -0.66
CA VAL A 43 12.69 -0.59 -0.62
C VAL A 43 14.20 -0.80 -0.43
N ILE A 44 14.60 -1.66 0.52
CA ILE A 44 16.01 -1.97 0.79
C ILE A 44 16.72 -2.56 -0.44
N ASP A 45 16.03 -3.42 -1.18
CA ASP A 45 16.55 -4.05 -2.42
C ASP A 45 16.64 -3.08 -3.60
N GLY A 46 16.19 -1.83 -3.44
CA GLY A 46 16.18 -0.83 -4.51
C GLY A 46 15.15 -1.11 -5.61
N LYS A 47 14.10 -1.88 -5.32
CA LYS A 47 13.03 -2.19 -6.32
C LYS A 47 12.10 -1.00 -6.55
N GLY A 48 12.12 0.00 -5.67
CA GLY A 48 11.42 1.27 -5.84
C GLY A 48 11.50 2.15 -4.58
N ASP A 49 11.27 3.45 -4.77
CA ASP A 49 11.25 4.44 -3.68
C ASP A 49 9.97 4.36 -2.83
N MET A 50 8.91 3.74 -3.37
CA MET A 50 7.65 3.49 -2.70
C MET A 50 7.17 2.08 -3.03
N VAL A 51 6.92 1.27 -2.01
CA VAL A 51 6.37 -0.08 -2.15
C VAL A 51 4.99 -0.12 -1.50
N ILE A 52 4.00 -0.55 -2.27
CA ILE A 52 2.62 -0.73 -1.79
C ILE A 52 2.35 -2.22 -1.74
N GLY A 53 2.04 -2.74 -0.56
CA GLY A 53 1.60 -4.12 -0.43
C GLY A 53 0.22 -4.32 -1.05
N SER A 54 -0.05 -5.54 -1.53
CA SER A 54 -1.39 -5.95 -1.91
C SER A 54 -1.65 -7.39 -1.54
N ARG A 55 -2.75 -7.65 -0.84
CA ARG A 55 -3.27 -9.00 -0.58
C ARG A 55 -3.95 -9.63 -1.79
N TYR A 56 -4.22 -8.83 -2.81
CA TYR A 56 -4.98 -9.26 -3.98
C TYR A 56 -4.09 -9.75 -5.12
N VAL A 57 -2.80 -9.43 -5.08
CA VAL A 57 -1.83 -9.81 -6.11
C VAL A 57 -1.12 -11.13 -5.74
N ALA A 58 -1.00 -11.43 -4.44
CA ALA A 58 -0.52 -12.72 -3.94
C ALA A 58 -1.68 -13.70 -3.71
N ASP A 59 -1.41 -15.02 -3.81
CA ASP A 59 -2.34 -16.07 -3.37
C ASP A 59 -2.60 -15.90 -1.86
N THR A 60 -3.69 -15.22 -1.53
CA THR A 60 -4.19 -15.11 -0.17
C THR A 60 -5.58 -15.73 -0.11
N ASP A 61 -5.96 -16.27 1.04
CA ASP A 61 -7.31 -16.81 1.29
C ASP A 61 -8.41 -15.72 1.27
N TYR A 62 -8.07 -14.47 0.94
CA TYR A 62 -8.99 -13.34 0.88
C TYR A 62 -9.78 -13.32 -0.43
N VAL A 63 -11.05 -13.72 -0.36
CA VAL A 63 -11.98 -13.64 -1.49
C VAL A 63 -12.84 -12.37 -1.36
N PRO A 64 -12.60 -11.30 -2.14
CA PRO A 64 -13.44 -10.12 -2.12
C PRO A 64 -14.85 -10.42 -2.67
N SER A 65 -15.85 -9.66 -2.22
CA SER A 65 -17.19 -9.71 -2.79
C SER A 65 -17.17 -9.35 -4.28
N PHE A 66 -18.13 -9.90 -5.05
CA PHE A 66 -18.21 -9.72 -6.49
C PHE A 66 -18.21 -8.23 -6.91
N PHE A 67 -19.00 -7.40 -6.24
CA PHE A 67 -19.06 -5.95 -6.51
C PHE A 67 -17.73 -5.24 -6.22
N ARG A 68 -17.04 -5.62 -5.15
CA ARG A 68 -15.73 -5.05 -4.79
C ARG A 68 -14.67 -5.40 -5.83
N ARG A 69 -14.73 -6.61 -6.39
CA ARG A 69 -13.83 -7.08 -7.45
C ARG A 69 -14.04 -6.32 -8.77
N VAL A 70 -15.30 -6.08 -9.16
CA VAL A 70 -15.64 -5.27 -10.35
C VAL A 70 -15.21 -3.82 -10.16
N GLY A 71 -15.52 -3.22 -9.01
CA GLY A 71 -15.13 -1.84 -8.70
C GLY A 71 -13.61 -1.63 -8.75
N LYS A 72 -12.84 -2.56 -8.16
CA LYS A 72 -11.38 -2.54 -8.23
C LYS A 72 -10.88 -2.57 -9.67
N SER A 73 -11.36 -3.52 -10.47
CA SER A 73 -10.93 -3.68 -11.87
C SER A 73 -11.19 -2.42 -12.71
N LEU A 74 -12.35 -1.77 -12.52
CA LEU A 74 -12.68 -0.53 -13.21
C LEU A 74 -11.74 0.62 -12.82
N LEU A 75 -11.54 0.83 -11.52
CA LEU A 75 -10.66 1.88 -11.00
C LEU A 75 -9.20 1.66 -11.42
N SER A 76 -8.71 0.43 -11.31
CA SER A 76 -7.34 0.08 -11.72
C SER A 76 -7.13 0.32 -13.21
N ARG A 77 -8.09 -0.02 -14.08
CA ARG A 77 -8.00 0.27 -15.53
C ARG A 77 -7.98 1.76 -15.86
N ILE A 78 -8.76 2.58 -15.14
CA ILE A 78 -8.76 4.03 -15.34
C ILE A 78 -7.40 4.61 -14.95
N VAL A 79 -6.91 4.25 -13.76
CA VAL A 79 -5.60 4.73 -13.28
C VAL A 79 -4.49 4.24 -14.21
N ASP A 80 -4.52 2.98 -14.63
CA ASP A 80 -3.54 2.41 -15.55
C ASP A 80 -3.54 3.10 -16.92
N SER A 81 -4.71 3.50 -17.43
CA SER A 81 -4.80 4.25 -18.70
C SER A 81 -4.18 5.65 -18.63
N VAL A 82 -4.02 6.21 -17.43
CA VAL A 82 -3.44 7.54 -17.21
C VAL A 82 -1.95 7.44 -16.83
N VAL A 83 -1.57 6.41 -16.07
CA VAL A 83 -0.21 6.23 -15.52
C VAL A 83 0.68 5.40 -16.46
N GLY A 84 0.11 4.46 -17.22
CA GLY A 84 0.80 3.67 -18.26
C GLY A 84 1.70 2.54 -17.75
N ASP A 85 1.76 2.29 -16.44
CA ASP A 85 2.81 1.47 -15.79
C ASP A 85 2.28 0.20 -15.07
N GLY A 86 1.08 -0.28 -15.38
CA GLY A 86 0.58 -1.56 -14.88
C GLY A 86 0.11 -1.53 -13.42
N VAL A 87 -0.65 -0.50 -13.03
CA VAL A 87 -1.15 -0.36 -11.64
C VAL A 87 -2.21 -1.42 -11.35
N THR A 88 -1.79 -2.52 -10.72
CA THR A 88 -2.65 -3.69 -10.43
C THR A 88 -3.49 -3.58 -9.16
N ASP A 89 -3.23 -2.57 -8.32
CA ASP A 89 -4.04 -2.30 -7.13
C ASP A 89 -4.05 -0.83 -6.74
N THR A 90 -5.15 -0.15 -7.05
CA THR A 90 -5.39 1.24 -6.66
C THR A 90 -5.96 1.40 -5.25
N THR A 91 -6.26 0.29 -4.57
CA THR A 91 -6.89 0.30 -3.24
C THR A 91 -5.92 0.04 -2.09
N SER A 92 -4.64 -0.20 -2.39
CA SER A 92 -3.57 -0.47 -1.42
C SER A 92 -4.03 -1.39 -0.29
N GLY A 93 -4.43 -2.62 -0.63
CA GLY A 93 -5.06 -3.57 0.29
C GLY A 93 -4.15 -4.20 1.35
N PHE A 94 -3.06 -3.52 1.71
CA PHE A 94 -2.12 -3.90 2.75
C PHE A 94 -2.04 -2.77 3.77
#